data_AF-A0A6M3JQJ5-F1
#
_entry.id   AF-A0A6M3JQJ5-F1
#
_cell.length_a   1.000
_cell.length_b   1.000
_cell.length_c   1.000
_cell.angle_alpha   90.00
_cell.angle_beta   90.00
_cell.angle_gamma   90.00
#
_symmetry.space_group_name_H-M   'P 1'
#
loop_
_entity.id
_entity.type
_entity.pdbx_description
1 polymer ?
#
loop_
_entity_poly.entity_id
_entity_poly.type
_entity_poly.pdbx_seq_one_letter_code
_entity_poly.pdbx_strand_id
1 'polypeptide(L)'
;MNKSLIANAEVECLKLKKAINENHHLSQKATGEAIERGVLSGEFLLRWKELLPHGRFESFTETHFEGSLRTAQMYMQAAKQLKALSKAQRTALLKQERSIAGLLSHSDKGKPGGVFSTSSELPPASPGPASGEAADSPAGGSGHGAETQHQAGESRVAHPSAGASGNLGKCPNCAGAIWDEDDEGWACAKCHHPHGEPAGDVDKDRVATQRQKTVKTAEALLRAFDDLNEMLPRAEHDEAIRLTKAALGIARKWK
;
A
#
# COMPACT_ATOMS: atom_id res chain seq x y z
N MET A 1 11.04 -27.80 47.94
CA MET A 1 9.81 -27.18 47.38
C MET A 1 8.60 -27.94 47.90
N ASN A 2 7.57 -27.23 48.36
CA ASN A 2 6.41 -27.83 49.01
C ASN A 2 5.45 -28.42 47.95
N LYS A 3 5.21 -29.74 47.99
CA LYS A 3 4.34 -30.45 47.01
C LYS A 3 2.93 -29.85 46.92
N SER A 4 2.41 -29.28 48.01
CA SER A 4 1.10 -28.63 48.03
C SER A 4 1.07 -27.34 47.19
N LEU A 5 2.15 -26.56 47.15
CA LEU A 5 2.21 -25.33 46.35
C LEU A 5 2.20 -25.64 44.84
N ILE A 6 2.89 -26.71 44.44
CA ILE A 6 2.94 -27.15 43.03
C ILE A 6 1.55 -27.61 42.59
N ALA A 7 0.86 -28.44 43.37
CA ALA A 7 -0.48 -28.92 43.06
C ALA A 7 -1.50 -27.76 42.93
N ASN A 8 -1.42 -26.74 43.80
CA ASN A 8 -2.29 -25.58 43.72
C ASN A 8 -2.01 -24.76 42.44
N ALA A 9 -0.74 -24.57 42.08
CA ALA A 9 -0.37 -23.88 40.84
C ALA A 9 -0.87 -24.61 39.60
N GLU A 10 -0.79 -25.95 39.57
CA GLU A 10 -1.32 -26.76 38.46
C GLU A 10 -2.83 -26.61 38.30
N VAL A 11 -3.59 -26.61 39.40
CA VAL A 11 -5.04 -26.41 39.38
C VAL A 11 -5.40 -25.01 38.85
N GLU A 12 -4.69 -23.96 39.29
CA GLU A 12 -4.91 -22.61 38.78
C GLU A 12 -4.54 -22.47 37.29
N CYS A 13 -3.43 -23.08 36.86
CA CYS A 13 -3.07 -23.13 35.44
C CYS A 13 -4.15 -23.80 34.57
N LEU A 14 -4.78 -24.88 35.06
CA LEU A 14 -5.88 -25.54 34.34
C LEU A 14 -7.14 -24.66 34.26
N LYS A 15 -7.47 -23.91 35.32
CA LYS A 15 -8.58 -22.94 35.31
C LYS A 15 -8.32 -21.82 34.32
N LEU A 16 -7.12 -21.23 34.34
CA LEU A 16 -6.72 -20.18 33.40
C LEU A 16 -6.74 -20.67 31.96
N LYS A 17 -6.21 -21.87 31.69
CA LYS A 17 -6.28 -22.49 30.35
C LYS A 17 -7.71 -22.57 29.84
N LYS A 18 -8.66 -23.00 30.67
CA LYS A 18 -10.09 -23.06 30.30
C LYS A 18 -10.64 -21.67 30.00
N ALA A 19 -10.38 -20.68 30.86
CA ALA A 19 -10.85 -19.32 30.68
C ALA A 19 -10.27 -18.64 29.42
N ILE A 20 -8.98 -18.87 29.13
CA ILE A 20 -8.32 -18.36 27.92
C ILE A 20 -8.99 -18.92 26.67
N ASN A 21 -9.21 -20.23 26.61
CA ASN A 21 -9.85 -20.87 25.45
C ASN A 21 -11.29 -20.38 25.25
N GLU A 22 -12.05 -20.19 26.34
CA GLU A 22 -13.41 -19.64 26.25
C GLU A 22 -13.41 -18.22 25.68
N ASN A 23 -12.56 -17.34 26.22
CA ASN A 23 -12.45 -15.97 25.72
C ASN A 23 -11.98 -15.92 24.26
N HIS A 24 -11.09 -16.82 23.86
CA HIS A 24 -10.67 -16.95 22.48
C HIS A 24 -11.85 -17.27 21.55
N HIS A 25 -12.68 -18.25 21.89
CA HIS A 25 -13.87 -18.59 21.11
C HIS A 25 -14.90 -17.46 21.06
N LEU A 26 -15.12 -16.77 22.17
CA LEU A 26 -16.00 -15.58 22.20
C LEU A 26 -15.47 -14.46 21.29
N SER A 27 -14.16 -14.22 21.30
CA SER A 27 -13.51 -13.23 20.42
C SER A 27 -13.62 -13.61 18.94
N GLN A 28 -13.46 -14.89 18.60
CA GLN A 28 -13.65 -15.39 17.23
C GLN A 28 -15.08 -15.16 16.75
N LYS A 29 -16.06 -15.51 17.59
CA LYS A 29 -17.48 -15.31 17.28
C LYS A 29 -17.81 -13.83 17.08
N ALA A 30 -17.39 -12.96 18.00
CA ALA A 30 -17.63 -11.52 17.90
C ALA A 30 -17.00 -10.91 16.65
N THR A 31 -15.81 -11.39 16.26
CA THR A 31 -15.14 -10.97 15.02
C THR A 31 -15.95 -11.37 13.78
N GLY A 32 -16.43 -12.62 13.73
CA GLY A 32 -17.30 -13.10 12.66
C GLY A 32 -18.57 -12.26 12.52
N GLU A 33 -19.27 -12.03 13.62
CA GLU A 33 -20.48 -11.19 13.66
C GLU A 33 -20.17 -9.75 13.20
N ALA A 34 -19.05 -9.17 13.62
CA ALA A 34 -18.65 -7.83 13.18
C ALA A 34 -18.41 -7.74 11.67
N ILE A 35 -17.80 -8.76 11.06
CA ILE A 35 -17.58 -8.83 9.60
C ILE A 35 -18.92 -8.93 8.87
N GLU A 36 -19.80 -9.81 9.31
CA GLU A 36 -21.14 -9.97 8.72
C GLU A 36 -21.93 -8.66 8.77
N ARG A 37 -21.90 -7.96 9.91
CA ARG A 37 -22.54 -6.64 10.06
C ARG A 37 -21.91 -5.59 9.15
N GLY A 38 -20.57 -5.54 9.07
CA GLY A 38 -19.88 -4.61 8.17
C GLY A 38 -20.23 -4.83 6.70
N VAL A 39 -20.33 -6.08 6.25
CA VAL A 39 -20.78 -6.42 4.90
C VAL A 39 -22.22 -5.96 4.66
N LEU A 40 -23.14 -6.27 5.58
CA LEU A 40 -24.54 -5.87 5.48
C LEU A 40 -24.70 -4.33 5.43
N SER A 41 -23.97 -3.60 6.27
CA SER A 41 -23.89 -2.14 6.21
C SER A 41 -23.39 -1.66 4.85
N GLY A 42 -22.40 -2.34 4.27
CA GLY A 42 -21.93 -2.06 2.91
C GLY A 42 -23.00 -2.23 1.84
N GLU A 43 -23.87 -3.22 1.96
CA GLU A 43 -25.01 -3.41 1.06
C GLU A 43 -26.03 -2.28 1.18
N PHE A 44 -26.33 -1.82 2.40
CA PHE A 44 -27.21 -0.67 2.61
C PHE A 44 -26.62 0.62 2.06
N LEU A 45 -25.32 0.85 2.26
CA LEU A 45 -24.62 2.01 1.70
C LEU A 45 -24.61 2.00 0.17
N LEU A 46 -24.49 0.84 -0.46
CA LEU A 46 -24.60 0.71 -1.92
C LEU A 46 -26.01 1.08 -2.40
N ARG A 47 -27.05 0.61 -1.70
CA ARG A 47 -28.44 0.98 -2.00
C ARG A 47 -28.70 2.47 -1.80
N TRP A 48 -28.14 3.08 -0.75
CA TRP A 48 -28.19 4.55 -0.57
C TRP A 48 -27.56 5.27 -1.75
N LYS A 49 -26.38 4.82 -2.20
CA LYS A 49 -25.68 5.42 -3.33
C LYS A 49 -26.50 5.37 -4.63
N GLU A 50 -27.27 4.32 -4.85
CA GLU A 50 -28.16 4.18 -6.03
C GLU A 50 -29.36 5.13 -6.00
N LEU A 51 -29.83 5.51 -4.81
CA LEU A 51 -30.99 6.39 -4.63
C LEU A 51 -30.64 7.89 -4.67
N LEU A 52 -29.35 8.23 -4.53
CA LEU A 52 -28.88 9.61 -4.46
C LEU A 52 -28.41 10.12 -5.83
N PRO A 53 -28.60 11.42 -6.14
CA PRO A 53 -28.00 12.03 -7.32
C PRO A 53 -26.46 11.93 -7.30
N HIS A 54 -25.84 11.92 -8.49
CA HIS A 54 -24.39 11.94 -8.62
C HIS A 54 -23.77 13.10 -7.83
N GLY A 55 -22.67 12.83 -7.12
CA GLY A 55 -21.95 13.81 -6.29
C GLY A 55 -22.54 14.05 -4.89
N ARG A 56 -23.72 13.51 -4.56
CA ARG A 56 -24.34 13.73 -3.22
C ARG A 56 -24.00 12.69 -2.17
N PHE A 57 -23.41 11.56 -2.56
CA PHE A 57 -23.19 10.44 -1.66
C PHE A 57 -22.29 10.80 -0.47
N GLU A 58 -21.20 11.54 -0.69
CA GLU A 58 -20.21 11.82 0.36
C GLU A 58 -20.78 12.72 1.46
N SER A 59 -21.34 13.89 1.08
CA SER A 59 -22.00 14.81 2.02
C SER A 59 -23.18 14.17 2.76
N PHE A 60 -23.95 13.32 2.08
CA PHE A 60 -25.05 12.58 2.72
C PHE A 60 -24.51 11.56 3.75
N THR A 61 -23.44 10.84 3.41
CA THR A 61 -22.82 9.85 4.30
C THR A 61 -22.27 10.53 5.54
N GLU A 62 -21.56 11.66 5.42
CA GLU A 62 -21.03 12.41 6.56
C GLU A 62 -22.11 12.90 7.54
N THR A 63 -23.32 13.14 7.04
CA THR A 63 -24.43 13.62 7.87
C THR A 63 -25.22 12.49 8.53
N HIS A 64 -25.36 11.33 7.87
CA HIS A 64 -26.30 10.28 8.27
C HIS A 64 -25.65 8.95 8.68
N PHE A 65 -24.36 8.76 8.42
CA PHE A 65 -23.61 7.59 8.85
C PHE A 65 -22.74 7.95 10.05
N GLU A 66 -22.90 7.24 11.16
CA GLU A 66 -22.13 7.50 12.39
C GLU A 66 -20.63 7.21 12.25
N GLY A 67 -20.24 6.43 11.24
CA GLY A 67 -18.85 6.13 10.94
C GLY A 67 -18.19 7.13 9.98
N SER A 68 -16.88 7.00 9.80
CA SER A 68 -16.16 7.82 8.81
C SER A 68 -16.52 7.44 7.38
N LEU A 69 -16.36 8.38 6.44
CA LEU A 69 -16.48 8.12 4.99
C LEU A 69 -15.58 6.95 4.56
N ARG A 70 -14.36 6.88 5.13
CA ARG A 70 -13.42 5.77 4.88
C ARG A 70 -14.01 4.42 5.30
N THR A 71 -14.63 4.35 6.49
CA THR A 71 -15.29 3.12 6.98
C THR A 71 -16.44 2.72 6.06
N ALA A 72 -17.27 3.68 5.63
CA ALA A 72 -18.35 3.44 4.70
C ALA A 72 -17.84 2.84 3.38
N GLN A 73 -16.80 3.46 2.80
CA GLN A 73 -16.15 2.97 1.58
C GLN A 73 -15.59 1.54 1.74
N MET A 74 -14.93 1.25 2.87
CA MET A 74 -14.43 -0.10 3.18
C MET A 74 -15.56 -1.13 3.23
N TYR A 75 -16.68 -0.82 3.90
CA TYR A 75 -17.84 -1.70 3.96
C TYR A 75 -18.45 -1.95 2.58
N MET A 76 -18.62 -0.90 1.77
CA MET A 76 -19.12 -1.04 0.40
C MET A 76 -18.19 -1.90 -0.47
N GLN A 77 -16.87 -1.74 -0.32
CA GLN A 77 -15.89 -2.53 -1.04
C GLN A 77 -15.95 -4.01 -0.62
N ALA A 78 -16.03 -4.28 0.70
CA ALA A 78 -16.20 -5.63 1.22
C ALA A 78 -17.47 -6.29 0.69
N ALA A 79 -18.60 -5.57 0.66
CA ALA A 79 -19.86 -6.06 0.11
C ALA A 79 -19.75 -6.40 -1.39
N LYS A 80 -19.11 -5.53 -2.19
CA LYS A 80 -18.86 -5.80 -3.62
C LYS A 80 -18.00 -7.04 -3.84
N GLN A 81 -16.91 -7.14 -3.10
CA GLN A 81 -15.98 -8.28 -3.20
C GLN A 81 -16.67 -9.58 -2.82
N LEU A 82 -17.46 -9.59 -1.74
CA LEU A 82 -18.19 -10.78 -1.31
C LEU A 82 -19.20 -11.21 -2.38
N LYS A 83 -19.93 -10.27 -3.01
CA LYS A 83 -20.85 -10.57 -4.11
C LYS A 83 -20.15 -11.14 -5.35
N ALA A 84 -18.90 -10.78 -5.60
CA ALA A 84 -18.11 -11.30 -6.71
C ALA A 84 -17.64 -12.76 -6.49
N LEU A 85 -17.66 -13.26 -5.25
CA LEU A 85 -17.22 -14.62 -4.92
C LEU A 85 -18.32 -15.66 -5.11
N SER A 86 -17.92 -16.85 -5.56
CA SER A 86 -18.82 -18.01 -5.60
C SER A 86 -19.34 -18.36 -4.20
N LYS A 87 -20.49 -19.04 -4.12
CA LYS A 87 -21.07 -19.47 -2.83
C LYS A 87 -20.09 -20.30 -2.00
N ALA A 88 -19.30 -21.17 -2.64
CA ALA A 88 -18.27 -21.97 -1.97
C ALA A 88 -17.14 -21.10 -1.40
N GLN A 89 -16.62 -20.15 -2.18
CA GLN A 89 -15.58 -19.21 -1.74
C GLN A 89 -16.06 -18.31 -0.60
N ARG A 90 -17.30 -17.80 -0.66
CA ARG A 90 -17.90 -17.01 0.42
C ARG A 90 -17.94 -17.79 1.73
N THR A 91 -18.44 -19.02 1.70
CA THR A 91 -18.50 -19.88 2.90
C THR A 91 -17.09 -20.18 3.43
N ALA A 92 -16.12 -20.44 2.55
CA ALA A 92 -14.73 -20.67 2.95
C ALA A 92 -14.12 -19.42 3.60
N LEU A 93 -14.38 -18.24 3.04
CA LEU A 93 -13.86 -16.97 3.52
C LEU A 93 -14.47 -16.55 4.85
N LEU A 94 -15.77 -16.78 5.07
CA LEU A 94 -16.42 -16.55 6.36
C LEU A 94 -15.94 -17.52 7.45
N LYS A 95 -15.49 -18.73 7.06
CA LYS A 95 -14.88 -19.70 7.99
C LYS A 95 -13.41 -19.37 8.31
N GLN A 96 -12.71 -18.71 7.40
CA GLN A 96 -11.39 -18.16 7.67
C GLN A 96 -11.61 -16.87 8.47
N GLU A 97 -11.40 -16.93 9.79
CA GLU A 97 -11.55 -15.84 10.76
C GLU A 97 -10.70 -14.60 10.43
N ARG A 98 -11.04 -13.89 9.35
CA ARG A 98 -10.26 -12.81 8.76
C ARG A 98 -10.99 -11.51 8.93
N SER A 99 -10.29 -10.49 9.40
CA SER A 99 -10.82 -9.13 9.49
C SER A 99 -11.27 -8.60 8.12
N ILE A 100 -12.13 -7.57 8.11
CA ILE A 100 -12.55 -6.85 6.88
C ILE A 100 -11.33 -6.36 6.10
N ALA A 101 -10.28 -5.87 6.78
CA ALA A 101 -9.02 -5.50 6.13
C ALA A 101 -8.37 -6.68 5.39
N GLY A 102 -8.45 -7.88 5.97
CA GLY A 102 -8.04 -9.13 5.33
C GLY A 102 -8.83 -9.41 4.05
N LEU A 103 -10.15 -9.20 4.04
CA LEU A 103 -10.98 -9.33 2.83
C LEU A 103 -10.49 -8.41 1.71
N LEU A 104 -10.22 -7.14 2.05
CA LEU A 104 -9.80 -6.12 1.09
C LEU A 104 -8.43 -6.45 0.47
N SER A 105 -7.53 -7.05 1.25
CA SER A 105 -6.15 -7.37 0.82
C SER A 105 -6.04 -8.49 -0.22
N HIS A 106 -7.09 -9.31 -0.41
CA HIS A 106 -7.06 -10.41 -1.40
C HIS A 106 -7.33 -9.95 -2.83
N SER A 107 -7.72 -8.69 -3.03
CA SER A 107 -8.08 -8.15 -4.35
C SER A 107 -6.87 -7.81 -5.22
N ASP A 108 -5.70 -7.57 -4.63
CA ASP A 108 -4.54 -7.04 -5.37
C ASP A 108 -3.70 -8.12 -6.06
N LYS A 109 -3.93 -9.41 -5.77
CA LYS A 109 -3.06 -10.51 -6.27
C LYS A 109 -3.67 -11.36 -7.39
N GLY A 110 -4.80 -10.96 -7.98
CA GLY A 110 -5.64 -11.89 -8.74
C GLY A 110 -6.20 -11.43 -10.08
N LYS A 111 -5.58 -10.47 -10.79
CA LYS A 111 -6.06 -10.12 -12.15
C LYS A 111 -5.02 -10.48 -13.22
N PRO A 112 -5.15 -11.63 -13.91
CA PRO A 112 -4.48 -11.83 -15.18
C PRO A 112 -5.25 -11.06 -16.26
N GLY A 113 -4.59 -10.07 -16.89
CA GLY A 113 -4.80 -9.72 -18.30
C GLY A 113 -6.21 -9.36 -18.80
N GLY A 114 -6.97 -8.53 -18.07
CA GLY A 114 -8.20 -7.93 -18.62
C GLY A 114 -7.93 -6.53 -19.15
N VAL A 115 -7.49 -6.43 -20.41
CA VAL A 115 -7.35 -5.16 -21.15
C VAL A 115 -8.70 -4.45 -21.15
N PHE A 116 -8.82 -3.36 -20.39
CA PHE A 116 -9.93 -2.43 -20.58
C PHE A 116 -9.59 -1.57 -21.80
N SER A 117 -10.10 -2.00 -22.94
CA SER A 117 -10.07 -1.21 -24.17
C SER A 117 -10.98 0.01 -23.98
N THR A 118 -10.40 1.17 -23.70
CA THR A 118 -11.10 2.46 -23.74
C THR A 118 -11.12 2.97 -25.17
N SER A 119 -12.01 2.41 -25.99
CA SER A 119 -12.44 3.06 -27.24
C SER A 119 -13.69 3.88 -26.95
N SER A 120 -13.51 5.19 -26.77
CA SER A 120 -14.56 6.18 -27.04
C SER A 120 -13.95 7.19 -27.99
N GLU A 121 -14.10 6.85 -29.27
CA GLU A 121 -13.92 7.70 -30.43
C GLU A 121 -15.07 8.72 -30.43
N LEU A 122 -14.73 10.02 -30.32
CA LEU A 122 -15.69 11.11 -30.56
C LEU A 122 -15.42 11.69 -31.95
N PRO A 123 -16.46 11.93 -32.77
CA PRO A 123 -16.31 12.53 -34.09
C PRO A 123 -16.03 14.05 -34.01
N PRO A 124 -15.37 14.64 -35.03
CA PRO A 124 -15.11 16.06 -35.10
C PRO A 124 -16.33 16.83 -35.63
N ALA A 125 -16.69 17.93 -34.96
CA ALA A 125 -17.60 18.94 -35.49
C ALA A 125 -16.89 20.31 -35.53
N SER A 126 -16.72 20.83 -36.75
CA SER A 126 -16.33 22.21 -37.09
C SER A 126 -17.56 23.17 -37.03
N PRO A 127 -17.51 24.46 -37.47
CA PRO A 127 -16.72 25.59 -36.97
C PRO A 127 -17.56 26.88 -36.71
N GLY A 128 -17.10 27.75 -35.79
CA GLY A 128 -17.33 29.23 -35.77
C GLY A 128 -18.75 29.79 -35.52
N PRO A 129 -18.95 31.11 -35.26
CA PRO A 129 -18.05 32.23 -35.60
C PRO A 129 -17.79 33.33 -34.52
N ALA A 130 -16.68 34.04 -34.76
CA ALA A 130 -16.37 35.48 -34.73
C ALA A 130 -16.81 36.46 -33.61
N SER A 131 -15.86 37.40 -33.39
CA SER A 131 -15.94 38.80 -32.88
C SER A 131 -15.44 38.99 -31.44
N GLY A 132 -14.42 39.80 -31.12
CA GLY A 132 -13.55 40.69 -31.90
C GLY A 132 -12.59 41.47 -30.96
N GLU A 133 -11.49 41.97 -31.56
CA GLU A 133 -10.72 43.22 -31.29
C GLU A 133 -10.36 43.64 -29.84
N ALA A 134 -9.23 44.25 -29.50
CA ALA A 134 -7.93 44.58 -30.10
C ALA A 134 -7.14 45.32 -28.99
N ALA A 135 -5.82 45.16 -28.90
CA ALA A 135 -4.89 46.20 -28.43
C ALA A 135 -3.43 45.77 -28.65
N ASP A 136 -2.62 46.75 -28.97
CA ASP A 136 -1.38 46.71 -29.73
C ASP A 136 -0.13 47.01 -28.87
N SER A 137 1.04 46.68 -29.41
CA SER A 137 2.36 47.34 -29.22
C SER A 137 3.33 46.85 -28.08
N PRO A 138 4.67 47.05 -28.21
CA PRO A 138 5.54 46.29 -29.12
C PRO A 138 6.95 45.92 -28.55
N ALA A 139 7.67 45.11 -29.35
CA ALA A 139 9.11 45.09 -29.64
C ALA A 139 10.19 44.98 -28.53
N GLY A 140 11.06 43.98 -28.71
CA GLY A 140 12.51 44.13 -28.51
C GLY A 140 13.20 42.98 -27.78
N GLY A 141 14.03 42.19 -28.48
CA GLY A 141 14.99 41.31 -27.81
C GLY A 141 15.51 40.14 -28.64
N SER A 142 16.34 40.42 -29.64
CA SER A 142 17.14 39.43 -30.35
C SER A 142 18.31 38.92 -29.50
N GLY A 143 18.54 37.61 -29.51
CA GLY A 143 19.79 36.94 -29.09
C GLY A 143 19.64 35.43 -29.28
N HIS A 144 20.02 34.83 -30.42
CA HIS A 144 21.38 34.36 -30.77
C HIS A 144 22.10 33.60 -29.65
N GLY A 145 22.24 32.28 -29.80
CA GLY A 145 23.36 31.54 -29.23
C GLY A 145 23.11 30.07 -28.90
N ALA A 146 23.76 29.19 -29.68
CA ALA A 146 24.22 27.84 -29.34
C ALA A 146 23.22 26.67 -29.42
N GLU A 147 22.92 26.26 -30.65
CA GLU A 147 22.68 24.84 -30.98
C GLU A 147 23.94 24.02 -30.62
N THR A 148 23.84 23.22 -29.57
CA THR A 148 24.81 22.16 -29.27
C THR A 148 24.26 20.87 -29.86
N GLN A 149 24.75 20.50 -31.03
CA GLN A 149 24.51 19.20 -31.64
C GLN A 149 25.22 18.12 -30.83
N HIS A 150 24.49 17.45 -29.94
CA HIS A 150 24.91 16.17 -29.39
C HIS A 150 24.68 15.09 -30.45
N GLN A 151 25.75 14.70 -31.14
CA GLN A 151 25.79 13.48 -31.94
C GLN A 151 25.56 12.29 -30.99
N ALA A 152 24.36 11.71 -31.06
CA ALA A 152 24.06 10.41 -30.50
C ALA A 152 24.82 9.34 -31.29
N GLY A 153 26.00 8.98 -30.81
CA GLY A 153 26.66 7.74 -31.19
C GLY A 153 25.93 6.59 -30.51
N GLU A 154 25.01 5.94 -31.24
CA GLU A 154 24.44 4.65 -30.86
C GLU A 154 25.55 3.58 -30.89
N SER A 155 26.35 3.49 -29.82
CA SER A 155 27.09 2.27 -29.50
C SER A 155 26.08 1.25 -29.00
N ARG A 156 25.45 0.53 -29.94
CA ARG A 156 24.74 -0.72 -29.65
C ARG A 156 25.76 -1.72 -29.11
N VAL A 157 25.88 -1.78 -27.79
CA VAL A 157 26.56 -2.88 -27.11
C VAL A 157 25.74 -4.13 -27.46
N ALA A 158 26.37 -5.08 -28.15
CA ALA A 158 25.71 -6.29 -28.59
C ALA A 158 25.10 -7.01 -27.37
N HIS A 159 23.77 -7.07 -27.33
CA HIS A 159 23.05 -7.86 -26.33
C HIS A 159 23.39 -9.34 -26.55
N PRO A 160 23.86 -10.05 -25.51
CA PRO A 160 24.10 -11.48 -25.62
C PRO A 160 22.79 -12.20 -25.92
N SER A 161 22.79 -12.99 -27.00
CA SER A 161 21.66 -13.80 -27.46
C SER A 161 21.05 -14.61 -26.32
N ALA A 162 19.71 -14.50 -26.18
CA ALA A 162 18.86 -15.30 -25.31
C ALA A 162 19.21 -16.79 -25.42
N GLY A 163 19.64 -17.41 -24.31
CA GLY A 163 20.03 -18.82 -24.34
C GLY A 163 20.66 -19.36 -23.05
N ALA A 164 21.03 -18.51 -22.10
CA ALA A 164 21.51 -18.96 -20.80
C ALA A 164 20.78 -18.22 -19.69
N SER A 165 19.88 -18.92 -19.00
CA SER A 165 19.41 -18.60 -17.64
C SER A 165 20.55 -18.76 -16.62
N GLY A 166 21.72 -18.21 -16.96
CA GLY A 166 22.87 -18.14 -16.10
C GLY A 166 22.50 -17.28 -14.89
N ASN A 167 23.01 -17.67 -13.73
CA ASN A 167 22.84 -16.94 -12.49
C ASN A 167 23.33 -15.49 -12.66
N LEU A 168 22.39 -14.57 -12.94
CA LEU A 168 22.63 -13.14 -13.20
C LEU A 168 23.18 -12.38 -11.97
N GLY A 169 23.41 -13.09 -10.86
CA GLY A 169 23.93 -12.56 -9.62
C GLY A 169 22.87 -11.82 -8.81
N LYS A 170 23.32 -11.08 -7.79
CA LYS A 170 22.44 -10.23 -6.98
C LYS A 170 22.28 -8.86 -7.64
N CYS A 171 21.05 -8.36 -7.68
CA CYS A 171 20.73 -7.02 -8.13
C CYS A 171 21.55 -5.98 -7.35
N PRO A 172 22.30 -5.09 -8.01
CA PRO A 172 23.12 -4.09 -7.34
C PRO A 172 22.29 -3.03 -6.58
N ASN A 173 21.01 -2.88 -6.92
CA ASN A 173 20.13 -1.89 -6.28
C ASN A 173 19.50 -2.41 -4.97
N CYS A 174 18.97 -3.64 -4.97
CA CYS A 174 18.22 -4.17 -3.82
C CYS A 174 18.77 -5.48 -3.23
N ALA A 175 19.89 -5.98 -3.76
CA ALA A 175 20.49 -7.28 -3.45
C ALA A 175 19.58 -8.50 -3.70
N GLY A 176 18.45 -8.33 -4.41
CA GLY A 176 17.57 -9.41 -4.82
C GLY A 176 18.24 -10.35 -5.82
N ALA A 177 17.96 -11.65 -5.75
CA ALA A 177 18.54 -12.67 -6.64
C ALA A 177 17.60 -13.12 -7.76
N ILE A 178 16.37 -12.60 -7.78
CA ILE A 178 15.35 -12.95 -8.76
C ILE A 178 15.30 -11.85 -9.81
N TRP A 179 15.37 -12.28 -11.06
CA TRP A 179 15.31 -11.45 -12.25
C TRP A 179 14.15 -11.95 -13.11
N ASP A 180 13.34 -11.03 -13.57
CA ASP A 180 12.22 -11.28 -14.48
C ASP A 180 12.60 -10.74 -15.86
N GLU A 181 12.21 -11.45 -16.91
CA GLU A 181 12.38 -10.99 -18.30
C GLU A 181 11.10 -10.25 -18.72
N ASP A 182 11.25 -8.98 -19.09
CA ASP A 182 10.21 -8.13 -19.67
C ASP A 182 10.56 -7.74 -21.12
N ASP A 183 9.68 -6.98 -21.77
CA ASP A 183 9.85 -6.56 -23.17
C ASP A 183 11.09 -5.66 -23.37
N GLU A 184 11.67 -5.12 -22.30
CA GLU A 184 12.85 -4.24 -22.30
C GLU A 184 14.15 -4.97 -21.88
N GLY A 185 14.06 -6.21 -21.38
CA GLY A 185 15.19 -7.06 -21.03
C GLY A 185 15.02 -7.78 -19.69
N TRP A 186 16.13 -7.99 -18.97
CA TRP A 186 16.07 -8.59 -17.64
C TRP A 186 16.01 -7.49 -16.58
N ALA A 187 15.00 -7.49 -15.73
CA ALA A 187 14.85 -6.55 -14.63
C ALA A 187 14.74 -7.28 -13.28
N CYS A 188 15.21 -6.66 -12.20
CA CYS A 188 15.09 -7.29 -10.89
C CYS A 188 13.63 -7.36 -10.43
N ALA A 189 13.10 -8.56 -10.17
CA ALA A 189 11.71 -8.80 -9.76
C ALA A 189 11.24 -7.99 -8.54
N LYS A 190 12.18 -7.54 -7.69
CA LYS A 190 11.87 -6.81 -6.45
C LYS A 190 11.82 -5.30 -6.64
N CYS A 191 12.62 -4.74 -7.53
CA CYS A 191 12.79 -3.29 -7.67
C CYS A 191 12.69 -2.77 -9.10
N HIS A 192 12.47 -3.66 -10.07
CA HIS A 192 12.42 -3.41 -11.51
C HIS A 192 13.64 -2.66 -12.05
N HIS A 193 14.82 -2.82 -11.42
CA HIS A 193 16.07 -2.26 -11.92
C HIS A 193 16.61 -3.12 -13.07
N PRO A 194 16.90 -2.56 -14.25
CA PRO A 194 17.39 -3.30 -15.40
C PRO A 194 18.77 -3.92 -15.14
N HIS A 195 19.00 -5.11 -15.68
CA HIS A 195 20.25 -5.86 -15.56
C HIS A 195 21.36 -5.20 -16.39
N GLY A 196 22.57 -5.15 -15.84
CA GLY A 196 23.74 -4.61 -16.54
C GLY A 196 23.93 -3.09 -16.42
N GLU A 197 22.90 -2.33 -16.05
CA GLU A 197 23.08 -0.92 -15.74
C GLU A 197 23.76 -0.76 -14.38
N PRO A 198 24.86 0.01 -14.27
CA PRO A 198 25.41 0.35 -12.97
C PRO A 198 24.29 0.97 -12.15
N ALA A 199 24.22 0.64 -10.86
CA ALA A 199 23.34 1.37 -9.96
C ALA A 199 23.74 2.84 -10.12
N GLY A 200 22.87 3.63 -10.76
CA GLY A 200 23.19 5.01 -11.12
C GLY A 200 23.76 5.74 -9.91
N ASP A 201 24.58 6.75 -10.18
CA ASP A 201 25.15 7.59 -9.13
C ASP A 201 24.07 7.94 -8.12
N VAL A 202 24.44 7.93 -6.84
CA VAL A 202 23.50 8.19 -5.75
C VAL A 202 22.99 9.62 -5.90
N ASP A 203 21.89 9.77 -6.63
CA ASP A 203 21.28 11.06 -6.89
C ASP A 203 20.66 11.60 -5.60
N LYS A 204 20.51 12.92 -5.55
CA LYS A 204 20.02 13.62 -4.36
C LYS A 204 18.59 13.17 -3.99
N ASP A 205 17.80 12.76 -4.97
CA ASP A 205 16.41 12.35 -4.77
C ASP A 205 16.30 10.96 -4.14
N ARG A 206 17.22 10.05 -4.49
CA ARG A 206 17.36 8.73 -3.89
C ARG A 206 17.79 8.83 -2.44
N VAL A 207 18.76 9.70 -2.12
CA VAL A 207 19.16 9.99 -0.73
C VAL A 207 17.97 10.56 0.04
N ALA A 208 17.28 11.55 -0.53
CA ALA A 208 16.11 12.15 0.11
C ALA A 208 15.00 11.12 0.37
N THR A 209 14.74 10.25 -0.60
CA THR A 209 13.74 9.18 -0.49
C THR A 209 14.12 8.16 0.58
N GLN A 210 15.37 7.69 0.60
CA GLN A 210 15.82 6.74 1.61
C GLN A 210 15.82 7.37 3.01
N ARG A 211 16.25 8.62 3.14
CA ARG A 211 16.15 9.37 4.39
C ARG A 211 14.71 9.45 4.88
N GLN A 212 13.77 9.79 3.99
CA GLN A 212 12.35 9.87 4.34
C GLN A 212 11.81 8.51 4.82
N LYS A 213 12.20 7.41 4.16
CA LYS A 213 11.83 6.05 4.59
C LYS A 213 12.40 5.74 5.97
N THR A 214 13.68 6.00 6.21
CA THR A 214 14.34 5.78 7.52
C THR A 214 13.66 6.59 8.63
N VAL A 215 13.35 7.87 8.38
CA VAL A 215 12.64 8.73 9.34
C VAL A 215 11.27 8.14 9.70
N LYS A 216 10.46 7.77 8.70
CA LYS A 216 9.13 7.18 8.92
C LYS A 216 9.21 5.85 9.70
N THR A 217 10.20 5.01 9.40
CA THR A 217 10.41 3.75 10.11
C THR A 217 10.80 3.99 11.57
N ALA A 218 11.71 4.93 11.84
CA ALA A 218 12.11 5.28 13.20
C ALA A 218 10.94 5.89 14.02
N GLU A 219 10.09 6.71 13.39
CA GLU A 219 8.87 7.25 14.03
C GLU A 219 7.82 6.18 14.34
N ALA A 220 7.70 5.16 13.49
CA ALA A 220 6.84 4.01 13.77
C ALA A 220 7.37 3.16 14.92
N LEU A 221 8.69 2.93 14.95
CA LEU A 221 9.34 2.18 16.03
C LEU A 221 9.23 2.90 17.37
N LEU A 222 9.38 4.23 17.38
CA LEU A 222 9.24 5.04 18.59
C LEU A 222 7.84 4.88 19.20
N ARG A 223 6.79 4.99 18.39
CA ARG A 223 5.40 4.78 18.84
C ARG A 223 5.18 3.38 19.40
N ALA A 224 5.72 2.35 18.74
CA ALA A 224 5.60 0.98 19.24
C ALA A 224 6.29 0.76 20.60
N PHE A 225 7.43 1.39 20.85
CA PHE A 225 8.08 1.33 22.16
C PHE A 225 7.35 2.16 23.22
N ASP A 226 6.82 3.32 22.86
CA ASP A 226 5.97 4.12 23.76
C ASP A 226 4.73 3.32 24.18
N ASP A 227 4.00 2.71 23.23
CA ASP A 227 2.84 1.85 23.50
C ASP A 227 3.22 0.65 24.41
N LEU A 228 4.37 0.02 24.15
CA LEU A 228 4.86 -1.10 24.96
C LEU A 228 5.21 -0.66 26.39
N ASN A 229 5.81 0.51 26.55
CA ASN A 229 6.15 1.06 27.86
C ASN A 229 4.90 1.47 28.65
N GLU A 230 3.87 1.98 27.98
CA GLU A 230 2.57 2.28 28.60
C GLU A 230 1.90 1.01 29.14
N MET A 231 1.93 -0.09 28.36
CA MET A 231 1.35 -1.36 28.79
C MET A 231 2.15 -2.06 29.89
N LEU A 232 3.48 -1.98 29.85
CA LEU A 232 4.36 -2.65 30.80
C LEU A 232 5.67 -1.86 30.99
N PRO A 233 5.73 -0.95 31.97
CA PRO A 233 6.91 -0.12 32.18
C PRO A 233 8.15 -0.96 32.52
N ARG A 234 9.23 -0.78 31.74
CA ARG A 234 10.52 -1.47 31.94
C ARG A 234 11.68 -0.57 31.54
N ALA A 235 12.81 -0.68 32.24
CA ALA A 235 14.00 0.13 31.97
C ALA A 235 14.56 -0.09 30.55
N GLU A 236 14.39 -1.30 30.00
CA GLU A 236 14.78 -1.63 28.63
C GLU A 236 13.95 -0.87 27.58
N HIS A 237 12.66 -0.60 27.87
CA HIS A 237 11.80 0.17 26.97
C HIS A 237 12.20 1.64 26.95
N ASP A 238 12.49 2.23 28.11
CA ASP A 238 12.97 3.62 28.21
C ASP A 238 14.29 3.81 27.44
N GLU A 239 15.21 2.85 27.54
CA GLU A 239 16.46 2.87 26.78
C GLU A 239 16.21 2.74 25.27
N ALA A 240 15.29 1.85 24.86
CA ALA A 240 14.91 1.72 23.45
C ALA A 240 14.28 3.00 22.88
N ILE A 241 13.40 3.66 23.64
CA ILE A 241 12.81 4.96 23.31
C ILE A 241 13.90 6.01 23.15
N ARG A 242 14.85 6.08 24.10
CA ARG A 242 15.97 7.03 24.07
C ARG A 242 16.85 6.84 22.84
N LEU A 243 17.25 5.60 22.54
CA LEU A 243 18.06 5.26 21.37
C LEU A 243 17.33 5.58 20.07
N THR A 244 16.04 5.29 19.98
CA THR A 244 15.22 5.59 18.79
C THR A 244 15.10 7.10 18.56
N LYS A 245 14.91 7.89 19.62
CA LYS A 245 14.92 9.37 19.53
C LYS A 245 16.27 9.90 19.03
N ALA A 246 17.37 9.34 19.51
CA ALA A 246 18.71 9.70 19.06
C ALA A 246 18.93 9.37 17.56
N ALA A 247 18.56 8.16 17.14
CA ALA A 247 18.64 7.74 15.73
C ALA A 247 17.79 8.63 14.81
N LEU A 248 16.57 8.99 15.24
CA LEU A 248 15.70 9.91 14.50
C LEU A 248 16.33 11.29 14.33
N GLY A 249 17.00 11.80 15.38
CA GLY A 249 17.75 13.05 15.34
C GLY A 249 18.91 13.02 14.33
N ILE A 250 19.61 11.90 14.21
CA ILE A 250 20.67 11.70 13.21
C ILE A 250 20.07 11.64 11.80
N ALA A 251 19.04 10.82 11.59
CA ALA A 251 18.40 10.61 10.29
C ALA A 251 17.85 11.92 9.70
N ARG A 252 17.27 12.81 10.53
CA ARG A 252 16.76 14.12 10.10
C ARG A 252 17.85 15.10 9.69
N LYS A 253 19.07 14.96 10.23
CA LYS A 253 20.21 15.84 9.93
C LYS A 253 21.05 15.37 8.74
N TRP A 254 20.79 14.17 8.22
CA TRP A 254 21.50 13.62 7.08
C TRP A 254 21.21 14.47 5.83
N LYS A 255 22.26 15.11 5.31
CA LYS A 255 22.24 15.89 4.06
C LYS A 255 22.68 15.03 2.89
#